data_AF-A0A2B4R435-F1
#
_entry.id   AF-A0A2B4R435-F1
#
_cell.length_a   1.000
_cell.length_b   1.000
_cell.length_c   1.000
_cell.angle_alpha   90.00
_cell.angle_beta   90.00
_cell.angle_gamma   90.00
#
_symmetry.space_group_name_H-M   'P 1'
#
loop_
_entity.id
_entity.type
_entity.pdbx_description
1 polymer ?
#
loop_
_entity_poly.entity_id
_entity_poly.type
_entity_poly.pdbx_seq_one_letter_code
_entity_poly.pdbx_strand_id
1 'polypeptide(L)'
;MSSLVTAVLKSFIGALISKGRSLAAKKLKDGDVADVKIRQLIVQDMDDIKSKLDEISRKDLKTSISFFNDGVVYLGKVLDTEIDGSGASEWKEVTTEVRGATKEIKVKENNVVSSAKRMKILRVDINEEATKVIEEAKSRFEDARKKAIEAFSNPALYTSDRLLAMAIRIMATVLEKVDNPGSALDSLRYCLEELHSLPAVQENFSVTLKKGFKSKFGQDQRNEIISSVCHMNRIIYDLTHEFVEDGSKSKQLLIWPCIEVDGEKIDLLRDARIAEGLREMGMEQYCVQPWSFSQKGKEEEQLEQIQSIAINTKGQFIVGDQSTINVFDRRGNFLSSFSPPGYNVAGEYVAVDHADNVYILVPDCMRTSVLYVFDAQAKFVHSFRVSTGRRGYLVHSLMVDCNGNVLMSMRTNYGDCSRPKIESLRVEVLSKSGYRLRSIDVSCGGATSCLCTTGEGRLFILAQQDSILHSYSIEDNSDYEEKPIQLENGTDHCAMKFHQPSEHFFVLSALPLIVSMYNKNCECVRTIPLNVGSEFNGIPTSSFAVDNDGHIVVGIMTKKSSKQLVGVV
;
A
#
# COMPACT_ATOMS: atom_id res chain seq x y z
N MET A 1 6.55 2.63 28.04
CA MET A 1 6.42 3.86 27.23
C MET A 1 5.70 3.68 25.89
N SER A 2 5.60 2.48 25.29
CA SER A 2 4.58 2.25 24.24
C SER A 2 3.18 2.58 24.78
N SER A 3 2.94 2.25 26.06
CA SER A 3 1.78 2.71 26.84
C SER A 3 1.63 4.23 26.90
N LEU A 4 2.71 5.01 26.83
CA LEU A 4 2.74 6.46 27.03
C LEU A 4 2.43 7.23 25.75
N VAL A 5 3.10 6.90 24.65
CA VAL A 5 2.75 7.42 23.31
C VAL A 5 1.33 6.97 22.98
N THR A 6 0.99 5.71 23.27
CA THR A 6 -0.38 5.20 23.16
C THR A 6 -1.32 5.90 24.14
N ALA A 7 -0.90 6.32 25.34
CA ALA A 7 -1.73 7.05 26.30
C ALA A 7 -1.95 8.49 25.89
N VAL A 8 -0.96 9.19 25.32
CA VAL A 8 -1.17 10.54 24.75
C VAL A 8 -2.14 10.46 23.57
N LEU A 9 -1.97 9.47 22.70
CA LEU A 9 -2.88 9.23 21.57
C LEU A 9 -4.27 8.78 22.05
N LYS A 10 -4.36 7.86 23.02
CA LYS A 10 -5.62 7.43 23.65
C LYS A 10 -6.26 8.53 24.50
N SER A 11 -5.49 9.45 25.07
CA SER A 11 -5.96 10.61 25.81
C SER A 11 -6.61 11.61 24.88
N PHE A 12 -6.01 11.86 23.72
CA PHE A 12 -6.62 12.64 22.63
C PHE A 12 -7.99 12.06 22.24
N ILE A 13 -8.07 10.76 22.06
CA ILE A 13 -9.29 10.04 21.68
C ILE A 13 -10.29 9.98 22.84
N GLY A 14 -9.80 9.74 24.05
CA GLY A 14 -10.57 9.64 25.28
C GLY A 14 -11.21 10.96 25.64
N ALA A 15 -10.51 12.09 25.46
CA ALA A 15 -11.05 13.43 25.66
C ALA A 15 -12.16 13.77 24.65
N LEU A 16 -12.04 13.32 23.40
CA LEU A 16 -13.03 13.55 22.35
C LEU A 16 -14.25 12.62 22.45
N ILE A 17 -14.06 11.36 22.84
CA ILE A 17 -15.13 10.37 22.98
C ILE A 17 -15.86 10.49 24.33
N SER A 18 -15.14 10.77 25.43
CA SER A 18 -15.76 10.89 26.76
C SER A 18 -16.70 12.09 26.88
N LYS A 19 -16.44 13.18 26.14
CA LYS A 19 -17.29 14.37 26.16
C LYS A 19 -18.58 14.24 25.36
N GLY A 20 -18.57 13.46 24.28
CA GLY A 20 -19.79 13.06 23.55
C GLY A 20 -20.76 12.20 24.38
N ARG A 21 -20.28 11.54 25.46
CA ARG A 21 -21.11 10.76 26.39
C ARG A 21 -21.37 11.44 27.73
N SER A 22 -20.59 12.45 28.13
CA SER A 22 -20.70 13.05 29.46
C SER A 22 -21.99 13.84 29.73
N LEU A 23 -22.91 13.93 28.75
CA LEU A 23 -24.20 14.57 28.91
C LEU A 23 -25.43 13.64 28.82
N ALA A 24 -25.30 12.38 28.34
CA ALA A 24 -26.33 11.36 28.60
C ALA A 24 -26.29 10.88 30.07
N ALA A 25 -25.13 11.04 30.73
CA ALA A 25 -24.90 10.67 32.12
C ALA A 25 -25.53 11.63 33.15
N LYS A 26 -26.07 12.79 32.75
CA LYS A 26 -26.78 13.69 33.69
C LYS A 26 -28.12 13.11 34.20
N LYS A 27 -28.56 11.94 33.71
CA LYS A 27 -29.72 11.18 34.25
C LYS A 27 -29.40 9.83 34.90
N LEU A 28 -28.14 9.44 35.05
CA LEU A 28 -27.79 8.17 35.70
C LEU A 28 -27.00 8.45 36.97
N LYS A 29 -27.73 8.51 38.09
CA LYS A 29 -27.17 8.51 39.45
C LYS A 29 -26.55 7.15 39.83
N ASP A 30 -26.60 6.15 38.96
CA ASP A 30 -26.07 4.79 39.20
C ASP A 30 -25.43 4.19 37.91
N GLY A 31 -24.11 3.90 37.95
CA GLY A 31 -23.32 3.13 36.95
C GLY A 31 -22.17 3.92 36.28
N ASP A 32 -20.96 3.42 35.98
CA ASP A 32 -20.25 2.14 36.19
C ASP A 32 -18.72 2.43 36.29
N VAL A 33 -17.95 1.50 36.89
CA VAL A 33 -16.53 1.56 37.31
C VAL A 33 -15.52 1.90 36.19
N ALA A 34 -15.91 1.84 34.92
CA ALA A 34 -15.03 2.08 33.78
C ALA A 34 -14.71 3.56 33.51
N ASP A 35 -15.65 4.48 33.74
CA ASP A 35 -15.48 5.90 33.40
C ASP A 35 -14.60 6.67 34.40
N VAL A 36 -14.64 6.26 35.67
CA VAL A 36 -13.73 6.76 36.72
C VAL A 36 -12.30 6.26 36.48
N LYS A 37 -12.14 5.01 36.00
CA LYS A 37 -10.84 4.43 35.68
C LYS A 37 -10.13 5.10 34.51
N ILE A 38 -10.85 5.52 33.47
CA ILE A 38 -10.24 6.18 32.29
C ILE A 38 -9.74 7.59 32.63
N ARG A 39 -10.53 8.37 33.39
CA ARG A 39 -10.12 9.70 33.86
C ARG A 39 -8.93 9.61 34.83
N GLN A 40 -8.96 8.63 35.73
CA GLN A 40 -7.82 8.34 36.62
C GLN A 40 -6.59 7.90 35.84
N LEU A 41 -6.70 6.99 34.85
CA LEU A 41 -5.56 6.55 34.03
C LEU A 41 -4.92 7.69 33.24
N ILE A 42 -5.69 8.57 32.60
CA ILE A 42 -5.13 9.66 31.77
C ILE A 42 -4.43 10.72 32.64
N VAL A 43 -5.06 11.15 33.74
CA VAL A 43 -4.51 12.16 34.64
C VAL A 43 -3.35 11.57 35.45
N GLN A 44 -3.47 10.34 35.95
CA GLN A 44 -2.37 9.67 36.67
C GLN A 44 -1.19 9.37 35.75
N ASP A 45 -1.39 8.84 34.53
CA ASP A 45 -0.27 8.55 33.63
C ASP A 45 0.47 9.84 33.23
N MET A 46 -0.23 10.97 33.06
CA MET A 46 0.39 12.26 32.72
C MET A 46 1.02 12.98 33.92
N ASP A 47 0.46 12.87 35.12
CA ASP A 47 1.08 13.39 36.34
C ASP A 47 2.29 12.53 36.78
N ASP A 48 2.24 11.22 36.51
CA ASP A 48 3.39 10.31 36.65
C ASP A 48 4.51 10.64 35.65
N ILE A 49 4.17 11.08 34.43
CA ILE A 49 5.15 11.65 33.49
C ILE A 49 5.73 12.93 34.09
N LYS A 50 4.89 13.86 34.53
CA LYS A 50 5.32 15.17 35.06
C LYS A 50 6.27 15.04 36.24
N SER A 51 6.07 14.04 37.11
CA SER A 51 6.84 13.77 38.33
C SER A 51 8.16 13.01 38.13
N LYS A 52 8.41 12.37 36.97
CA LYS A 52 9.61 11.55 36.67
C LYS A 52 10.67 12.25 35.79
N LEU A 53 10.55 13.55 35.53
CA LEU A 53 11.35 14.29 34.55
C LEU A 53 12.36 15.25 35.20
N ASP A 54 13.67 14.96 35.11
CA ASP A 54 14.78 15.85 35.53
C ASP A 54 14.69 17.25 34.87
N GLU A 55 15.06 18.28 35.64
CA GLU A 55 14.40 19.59 35.57
C GLU A 55 14.80 20.48 34.38
N ILE A 56 16.00 20.33 33.81
CA ILE A 56 16.54 21.28 32.81
C ILE A 56 16.41 20.76 31.37
N SER A 57 16.81 19.53 31.07
CA SER A 57 16.85 19.02 29.69
C SER A 57 15.46 18.79 29.08
N ARG A 58 14.43 18.60 29.91
CA ARG A 58 13.06 18.27 29.48
C ARG A 58 12.08 19.46 29.51
N LYS A 59 12.58 20.69 29.68
CA LYS A 59 11.77 21.92 29.77
C LYS A 59 10.83 22.12 28.58
N ASP A 60 11.36 22.01 27.35
CA ASP A 60 10.57 22.26 26.15
C ASP A 60 9.53 21.16 25.94
N LEU A 61 9.84 19.91 26.30
CA LEU A 61 8.86 18.82 26.27
C LEU A 61 7.71 19.05 27.25
N LYS A 62 8.00 19.44 28.50
CA LYS A 62 6.97 19.80 29.49
C LYS A 62 6.09 20.96 28.99
N THR A 63 6.73 21.97 28.40
CA THR A 63 6.03 23.15 27.86
C THR A 63 5.13 22.75 26.68
N SER A 64 5.63 21.91 25.77
CA SER A 64 4.86 21.36 24.65
C SER A 64 3.62 20.59 25.11
N ILE A 65 3.77 19.72 26.11
CA ILE A 65 2.65 18.98 26.71
C ILE A 65 1.61 19.94 27.30
N SER A 66 2.05 20.98 28.00
CA SER A 66 1.15 21.98 28.59
C SER A 66 0.32 22.69 27.52
N PHE A 67 0.97 23.21 26.47
CA PHE A 67 0.26 23.88 25.38
C PHE A 67 -0.67 22.93 24.63
N PHE A 68 -0.26 21.68 24.42
CA PHE A 68 -1.12 20.68 23.79
C PHE A 68 -2.40 20.45 24.61
N ASN A 69 -2.25 20.29 25.92
CA ASN A 69 -3.38 20.11 26.83
C ASN A 69 -4.29 21.34 26.85
N ASP A 70 -3.73 22.55 26.88
CA ASP A 70 -4.51 23.79 26.80
C ASP A 70 -5.36 23.82 25.52
N GLY A 71 -4.77 23.48 24.37
CA GLY A 71 -5.49 23.39 23.08
C GLY A 71 -6.65 22.39 23.13
N VAL A 72 -6.43 21.21 23.71
CA VAL A 72 -7.50 20.20 23.91
C VAL A 72 -8.62 20.73 24.80
N VAL A 73 -8.28 21.49 25.85
CA VAL A 73 -9.29 22.12 26.73
C VAL A 73 -10.13 23.13 25.97
N TYR A 74 -9.53 23.98 25.13
CA TYR A 74 -10.27 24.95 24.31
C TYR A 74 -11.19 24.23 23.30
N LEU A 75 -10.68 23.25 22.55
CA LEU A 75 -11.53 22.46 21.63
C LEU A 75 -12.69 21.78 22.36
N GLY A 76 -12.42 21.26 23.56
CA GLY A 76 -13.44 20.61 24.37
C GLY A 76 -14.60 21.55 24.74
N LYS A 77 -14.38 22.85 24.90
CA LYS A 77 -15.45 23.81 25.21
C LYS A 77 -16.42 23.98 24.04
N VAL A 78 -15.90 24.01 22.81
CA VAL A 78 -16.69 24.17 21.58
C VAL A 78 -17.62 22.97 21.37
N LEU A 79 -17.08 21.77 21.54
CA LEU A 79 -17.82 20.52 21.44
C LEU A 79 -18.96 20.44 22.47
N ASP A 80 -18.74 20.94 23.69
CA ASP A 80 -19.74 20.96 24.74
C ASP A 80 -20.90 21.93 24.43
N THR A 81 -20.63 23.08 23.78
CA THR A 81 -21.65 24.09 23.42
C THR A 81 -22.60 23.69 22.28
N GLU A 82 -22.16 22.87 21.32
CA GLU A 82 -23.03 22.45 20.20
C GLU A 82 -23.97 21.29 20.55
N ILE A 83 -23.57 20.44 21.51
CA ILE A 83 -24.39 19.33 21.99
C ILE A 83 -25.60 19.85 22.80
N ASP A 84 -25.46 20.99 23.50
CA ASP A 84 -26.56 21.62 24.26
C ASP A 84 -27.52 22.44 23.37
N GLY A 85 -27.11 22.85 22.16
CA GLY A 85 -27.90 23.67 21.24
C GLY A 85 -28.73 22.89 20.21
N SER A 86 -28.31 21.67 19.87
CA SER A 86 -29.04 20.78 18.96
C SER A 86 -29.88 19.79 19.75
N GLY A 87 -31.19 20.00 19.80
CA GLY A 87 -32.10 19.06 20.45
C GLY A 87 -31.92 17.65 19.88
N ALA A 88 -31.40 16.75 20.71
CA ALA A 88 -31.26 15.31 20.52
C ALA A 88 -31.67 14.75 19.14
N SER A 89 -30.92 15.09 18.09
CA SER A 89 -30.86 14.25 16.90
C SER A 89 -29.80 13.20 17.19
N GLU A 90 -30.19 11.94 17.25
CA GLU A 90 -29.27 10.82 17.16
C GLU A 90 -28.36 11.05 15.96
N TRP A 91 -27.14 11.52 16.19
CA TRP A 91 -26.08 11.50 15.19
C TRP A 91 -25.68 10.05 15.04
N LYS A 92 -26.47 9.33 14.25
CA LYS A 92 -26.17 7.96 13.85
C LYS A 92 -24.73 7.94 13.36
N GLU A 93 -23.99 6.97 13.89
CA GLU A 93 -22.81 6.43 13.25
C GLU A 93 -23.08 6.42 11.74
N VAL A 94 -22.29 7.17 10.96
CA VAL A 94 -22.35 7.11 9.50
C VAL A 94 -21.85 5.72 9.13
N THR A 95 -22.75 4.76 9.22
CA THR A 95 -22.68 3.50 8.52
C THR A 95 -23.17 3.85 7.12
N THR A 96 -22.23 3.91 6.18
CA THR A 96 -22.58 3.84 4.76
C THR A 96 -23.15 2.44 4.52
N GLU A 97 -24.43 2.25 4.81
CA GLU A 97 -25.19 1.08 4.37
C GLU A 97 -25.36 1.16 2.85
N VAL A 98 -24.49 0.49 2.10
CA VAL A 98 -24.86 0.00 0.77
C VAL A 98 -25.44 -1.38 0.97
N ARG A 99 -26.74 -1.49 0.70
CA ARG A 99 -27.54 -2.72 0.79
C ARG A 99 -26.92 -3.85 -0.04
N GLY A 100 -26.35 -4.84 0.63
CA GLY A 100 -25.93 -6.12 0.04
C GLY A 100 -25.29 -6.98 1.12
N ALA A 101 -25.83 -8.18 1.34
CA ALA A 101 -25.40 -9.07 2.40
C ALA A 101 -23.97 -9.58 2.17
N THR A 102 -22.98 -8.93 2.79
CA THR A 102 -21.60 -9.41 2.90
C THR A 102 -21.14 -9.23 4.34
N LYS A 103 -20.52 -10.27 4.93
CA LYS A 103 -19.89 -10.16 6.25
C LYS A 103 -18.68 -9.24 6.11
N GLU A 104 -18.86 -7.96 6.43
CA GLU A 104 -17.79 -6.97 6.45
C GLU A 104 -16.71 -7.38 7.44
N ILE A 105 -15.47 -7.50 6.95
CA ILE A 105 -14.28 -7.43 7.81
C ILE A 105 -14.22 -6.00 8.31
N LYS A 106 -14.61 -5.76 9.57
CA LYS A 106 -14.48 -4.47 10.25
C LYS A 106 -13.00 -4.11 10.38
N VAL A 107 -12.47 -3.33 9.45
CA VAL A 107 -11.21 -2.61 9.66
C VAL A 107 -11.50 -1.54 10.71
N LYS A 108 -10.86 -1.64 11.87
CA LYS A 108 -11.02 -0.69 12.96
C LYS A 108 -10.40 0.65 12.52
N GLU A 109 -11.22 1.64 12.21
CA GLU A 109 -10.78 2.97 11.81
C GLU A 109 -9.83 3.56 12.86
N ASN A 110 -8.77 4.22 12.41
CA ASN A 110 -7.84 4.88 13.29
C ASN A 110 -8.57 6.03 14.01
N ASN A 111 -8.58 5.96 15.34
CA ASN A 111 -9.31 6.92 16.16
C ASN A 111 -8.83 8.37 15.94
N VAL A 112 -7.58 8.61 15.55
CA VAL A 112 -7.07 9.95 15.19
C VAL A 112 -7.75 10.48 13.93
N VAL A 113 -7.86 9.64 12.89
CA VAL A 113 -8.54 9.98 11.63
C VAL A 113 -10.03 10.26 11.89
N SER A 114 -10.70 9.39 12.65
CA SER A 114 -12.10 9.58 13.00
C SER A 114 -12.35 10.90 13.74
N SER A 115 -11.40 11.33 14.57
CA SER A 115 -11.45 12.59 15.31
C SER A 115 -11.29 13.79 14.37
N ALA A 116 -10.29 13.74 13.48
CA ALA A 116 -10.07 14.80 12.49
C ALA A 116 -11.27 14.96 11.55
N LYS A 117 -11.91 13.87 11.12
CA LYS A 117 -13.15 13.90 10.34
C LYS A 117 -14.27 14.63 11.06
N ARG A 118 -14.53 14.25 12.31
CA ARG A 118 -15.58 14.86 13.13
C ARG A 118 -15.37 16.35 13.26
N MET A 119 -14.13 16.78 13.50
CA MET A 119 -13.83 18.20 13.64
C MET A 119 -13.96 18.98 12.32
N LYS A 120 -13.57 18.40 11.18
CA LYS A 120 -13.80 19.00 9.85
C LYS A 120 -15.30 19.24 9.61
N ILE A 121 -16.16 18.32 10.03
CA ILE A 121 -17.62 18.43 9.91
C ILE A 121 -18.17 19.51 10.85
N LEU A 122 -17.79 19.48 12.13
CA LEU A 122 -18.28 20.43 13.15
C LEU A 122 -18.07 21.90 12.75
N ARG A 123 -16.97 22.23 12.08
CA ARG A 123 -16.68 23.61 11.68
C ARG A 123 -17.67 24.20 10.66
N VAL A 124 -18.51 23.39 10.04
CA VAL A 124 -19.50 23.89 9.07
C VAL A 124 -20.68 24.59 9.77
N ASP A 125 -20.96 24.27 11.04
CA ASP A 125 -22.18 24.69 11.74
C ASP A 125 -21.93 25.59 12.98
N ILE A 126 -20.69 26.04 13.21
CA ILE A 126 -20.31 26.82 14.40
C ILE A 126 -20.64 28.31 14.29
N ASN A 127 -21.03 28.90 15.43
CA ASN A 127 -21.22 30.35 15.57
C ASN A 127 -19.89 31.12 15.73
N GLU A 128 -19.96 32.46 15.69
CA GLU A 128 -18.78 33.33 15.76
C GLU A 128 -17.96 33.16 17.06
N GLU A 129 -18.62 32.87 18.18
CA GLU A 129 -17.95 32.67 19.48
C GLU A 129 -17.19 31.33 19.52
N ALA A 130 -17.81 30.25 19.05
CA ALA A 130 -17.16 28.96 18.89
C ALA A 130 -15.97 29.05 17.92
N THR A 131 -16.08 29.85 16.86
CA THR A 131 -14.96 30.11 15.93
C THR A 131 -13.76 30.72 16.64
N LYS A 132 -13.95 31.71 17.53
CA LYS A 132 -12.85 32.30 18.30
C LYS A 132 -12.16 31.27 19.19
N VAL A 133 -12.93 30.43 19.88
CA VAL A 133 -12.38 29.38 20.75
C VAL A 133 -11.59 28.33 19.95
N ILE A 134 -12.02 27.99 18.72
CA ILE A 134 -11.24 27.12 17.82
C ILE A 134 -9.92 27.78 17.42
N GLU A 135 -9.91 29.07 17.07
CA GLU A 135 -8.66 29.76 16.72
C GLU A 135 -7.70 29.85 17.92
N GLU A 136 -8.22 30.07 19.13
CA GLU A 136 -7.42 29.97 20.36
C GLU A 136 -6.83 28.57 20.54
N ALA A 137 -7.62 27.52 20.32
CA ALA A 137 -7.13 26.15 20.39
C ALA A 137 -6.02 25.87 19.36
N LYS A 138 -6.22 26.30 18.11
CA LYS A 138 -5.23 26.17 17.03
C LYS A 138 -3.91 26.86 17.38
N SER A 139 -3.97 28.07 17.95
CA SER A 139 -2.78 28.77 18.45
C SER A 139 -2.05 27.97 19.53
N ARG A 140 -2.76 27.31 20.45
CA ARG A 140 -2.13 26.43 21.45
C ARG A 140 -1.48 25.20 20.83
N PHE A 141 -2.09 24.61 19.81
CA PHE A 141 -1.45 23.50 19.08
C PHE A 141 -0.22 23.97 18.31
N GLU A 142 -0.23 25.16 17.72
CA GLU A 142 0.94 25.74 17.09
C GLU A 142 2.11 25.89 18.08
N ASP A 143 1.83 26.43 19.28
CA ASP A 143 2.84 26.58 20.34
C ASP A 143 3.35 25.21 20.83
N ALA A 144 2.46 24.24 20.99
CA ALA A 144 2.81 22.87 21.34
C ALA A 144 3.74 22.25 20.28
N ARG A 145 3.42 22.44 18.99
CA ARG A 145 4.21 21.96 17.85
C ARG A 145 5.61 22.58 17.85
N LYS A 146 5.73 23.89 18.05
CA LYS A 146 7.05 24.58 18.13
C LYS A 146 7.91 24.01 19.24
N LYS A 147 7.36 23.85 20.45
CA LYS A 147 8.09 23.28 21.59
C LYS A 147 8.39 21.79 21.44
N ALA A 148 7.54 21.04 20.76
CA ALA A 148 7.81 19.65 20.41
C ALA A 148 9.00 19.53 19.45
N ILE A 149 9.15 20.45 18.49
CA ILE A 149 10.32 20.50 17.59
C ILE A 149 11.61 20.74 18.39
N GLU A 150 11.61 21.74 19.29
CA GLU A 150 12.76 22.03 20.16
C GLU A 150 13.15 20.81 21.01
N ALA A 151 12.16 20.15 21.63
CA ALA A 151 12.39 18.94 22.42
C ALA A 151 12.91 17.78 21.56
N PHE A 152 12.31 17.51 20.40
CA PHE A 152 12.74 16.44 19.50
C PHE A 152 14.19 16.63 19.02
N SER A 153 14.62 17.88 18.82
CA SER A 153 15.97 18.21 18.37
C SER A 153 17.01 18.22 19.48
N ASN A 154 16.62 18.07 20.75
CA ASN A 154 17.55 18.11 21.87
C ASN A 154 18.30 16.76 22.03
N PRO A 155 19.62 16.69 21.77
CA PRO A 155 20.38 15.45 21.88
C PRO A 155 20.57 14.98 23.34
N ALA A 156 20.36 15.85 24.32
CA ALA A 156 20.43 15.51 25.75
C ALA A 156 19.19 14.75 26.24
N LEU A 157 18.12 14.70 25.43
CA LEU A 157 16.93 13.91 25.74
C LEU A 157 17.12 12.44 25.38
N TYR A 158 16.55 11.58 26.22
CA TYR A 158 16.43 10.17 25.90
C TYR A 158 15.59 9.98 24.63
N THR A 159 15.87 8.93 23.86
CA THR A 159 15.13 8.61 22.63
C THR A 159 13.63 8.58 22.86
N SER A 160 13.17 8.05 23.99
CA SER A 160 11.76 8.00 24.33
C SER A 160 11.09 9.36 24.51
N ASP A 161 11.79 10.33 25.13
CA ASP A 161 11.29 11.69 25.29
C ASP A 161 11.19 12.38 23.93
N ARG A 162 12.16 12.11 23.05
CA ARG A 162 12.14 12.61 21.67
C ARG A 162 11.00 11.98 20.87
N LEU A 163 10.74 10.68 21.01
CA LEU A 163 9.57 10.03 20.38
C LEU A 163 8.25 10.62 20.88
N LEU A 164 8.14 10.92 22.17
CA LEU A 164 6.97 11.58 22.74
C LEU A 164 6.79 12.98 22.14
N ALA A 165 7.88 13.76 22.04
CA ALA A 165 7.86 15.06 21.38
C ALA A 165 7.40 14.94 19.93
N MET A 166 7.90 13.96 19.18
CA MET A 166 7.45 13.71 17.80
C MET A 166 5.96 13.36 17.73
N ALA A 167 5.46 12.51 18.62
CA ALA A 167 4.04 12.19 18.68
C ALA A 167 3.18 13.44 18.94
N ILE A 168 3.59 14.31 19.86
CA ILE A 168 2.91 15.59 20.13
C ILE A 168 2.97 16.49 18.90
N ARG A 169 4.13 16.59 18.24
CA ARG A 169 4.30 17.38 17.01
C ARG A 169 3.33 16.93 15.92
N ILE A 170 3.22 15.63 15.65
CA ILE A 170 2.30 15.04 14.66
C ILE A 170 0.87 15.46 14.99
N MET A 171 0.44 15.20 16.23
CA MET A 171 -0.93 15.49 16.67
C MET A 171 -1.25 16.97 16.64
N ALA A 172 -0.35 17.81 17.14
CA ALA A 172 -0.51 19.26 17.14
C ALA A 172 -0.59 19.82 15.71
N THR A 173 0.16 19.25 14.76
CA THR A 173 0.10 19.65 13.34
C THR A 173 -1.29 19.37 12.75
N VAL A 174 -1.85 18.18 13.01
CA VAL A 174 -3.21 17.82 12.55
C VAL A 174 -4.26 18.77 13.13
N LEU A 175 -4.15 19.07 14.42
CA LEU A 175 -5.15 19.88 15.13
C LEU A 175 -5.03 21.38 14.85
N GLU A 176 -3.82 21.88 14.61
CA GLU A 176 -3.62 23.24 14.11
C GLU A 176 -4.30 23.42 12.74
N LYS A 177 -4.30 22.37 11.90
CA LYS A 177 -4.89 22.37 10.56
C LYS A 177 -6.22 21.62 10.48
N VAL A 178 -6.95 21.54 11.59
CA VAL A 178 -8.19 20.74 11.69
C VAL A 178 -9.24 21.07 10.62
N ASP A 179 -9.25 22.32 10.17
CA ASP A 179 -10.15 22.84 9.12
C ASP A 179 -9.85 22.27 7.74
N ASN A 180 -8.57 21.98 7.49
CA ASN A 180 -8.06 21.42 6.25
C ASN A 180 -6.90 20.47 6.56
N PRO A 181 -7.19 19.25 7.09
CA PRO A 181 -6.15 18.32 7.49
C PRO A 181 -5.24 17.90 6.31
N GLY A 182 -5.74 17.97 5.07
CA GLY A 182 -4.96 17.75 3.86
C GLY A 182 -3.76 18.69 3.74
N SER A 183 -3.88 19.95 4.20
CA SER A 183 -2.78 20.92 4.20
C SER A 183 -1.65 20.59 5.19
N ALA A 184 -1.88 19.67 6.14
CA ALA A 184 -0.86 19.23 7.09
C ALA A 184 0.03 18.11 6.56
N LEU A 185 -0.39 17.42 5.48
CA LEU A 185 0.19 16.14 5.09
C LEU A 185 1.69 16.23 4.75
N ASP A 186 2.13 17.27 4.04
CA ASP A 186 3.56 17.47 3.75
C ASP A 186 4.38 17.66 5.03
N SER A 187 3.85 18.44 5.98
CA SER A 187 4.50 18.63 7.29
C SER A 187 4.56 17.34 8.10
N LEU A 188 3.54 16.48 8.00
CA LEU A 188 3.53 15.17 8.64
C LEU A 188 4.53 14.21 7.98
N ARG A 189 4.65 14.21 6.65
CA ARG A 189 5.67 13.42 5.95
C ARG A 189 7.08 13.83 6.36
N TYR A 190 7.33 15.12 6.47
CA TYR A 190 8.60 15.63 6.97
C TYR A 190 8.88 15.18 8.42
N CYS A 191 7.85 15.06 9.27
CA CYS A 191 8.01 14.48 10.61
C CYS A 191 8.51 13.02 10.55
N LEU A 192 8.08 12.24 9.55
CA LEU A 192 8.58 10.87 9.36
C LEU A 192 10.04 10.85 8.93
N GLU A 193 10.43 11.71 7.99
CA GLU A 193 11.82 11.81 7.52
C GLU A 193 12.77 12.15 8.69
N GLU A 194 12.41 13.11 9.53
CA GLU A 194 13.18 13.46 10.73
C GLU A 194 13.22 12.33 11.76
N LEU A 195 12.09 11.64 11.95
CA LEU A 195 11.98 10.49 12.86
C LEU A 195 12.86 9.31 12.39
N HIS A 196 12.83 9.00 11.09
CA HIS A 196 13.59 7.93 10.46
C HIS A 196 15.09 8.22 10.40
N SER A 197 15.47 9.51 10.35
CA SER A 197 16.87 9.95 10.34
C SER A 197 17.51 9.97 11.73
N LEU A 198 16.75 9.72 12.80
CA LEU A 198 17.28 9.73 14.15
C LEU A 198 18.22 8.53 14.38
N PRO A 199 19.53 8.73 14.70
CA PRO A 199 20.48 7.60 14.78
C PRO A 199 20.09 6.52 15.79
N ALA A 200 19.50 6.92 16.91
CA ALA A 200 18.99 5.97 17.91
C ALA A 200 17.84 5.12 17.37
N VAL A 201 17.00 5.65 16.47
CA VAL A 201 15.92 4.88 15.84
C VAL A 201 16.51 3.88 14.84
N GLN A 202 17.39 4.34 13.94
CA GLN A 202 18.07 3.48 12.95
C GLN A 202 18.81 2.31 13.60
N GLU A 203 19.56 2.55 14.69
CA GLU A 203 20.27 1.50 15.42
C GLU A 203 19.31 0.45 16.02
N ASN A 204 18.16 0.88 16.55
CA ASN A 204 17.18 -0.06 17.10
C ASN A 204 16.58 -0.97 16.02
N PHE A 205 16.32 -0.45 14.82
CA PHE A 205 15.90 -1.25 13.67
C PHE A 205 17.02 -2.17 13.15
N SER A 206 18.26 -1.67 13.02
CA SER A 206 19.42 -2.48 12.59
C SER A 206 19.61 -3.71 13.46
N VAL A 207 19.62 -3.53 14.79
CA VAL A 207 19.80 -4.65 15.74
C VAL A 207 18.66 -5.67 15.65
N THR A 208 17.43 -5.19 15.42
CA THR A 208 16.23 -6.07 15.31
C THR A 208 16.28 -6.88 14.03
N LEU A 209 16.60 -6.25 12.90
CA LEU A 209 16.61 -6.88 11.59
C LEU A 209 17.78 -7.86 11.41
N LYS A 210 18.95 -7.55 11.98
CA LYS A 210 20.13 -8.44 11.94
C LYS A 210 19.99 -9.71 12.78
N LYS A 211 19.02 -9.77 13.72
CA LYS A 211 18.79 -10.90 14.65
C LYS A 211 20.06 -11.43 15.37
N GLY A 212 21.10 -10.61 15.51
CA GLY A 212 22.38 -11.00 16.12
C GLY A 212 22.35 -11.08 17.65
N PHE A 213 23.46 -11.44 18.30
CA PHE A 213 23.51 -11.60 19.78
C PHE A 213 23.00 -10.38 20.57
N LYS A 214 23.20 -9.15 20.05
CA LYS A 214 22.71 -7.89 20.64
C LYS A 214 21.19 -7.78 20.68
N SER A 215 20.44 -8.53 19.85
CA SER A 215 18.97 -8.47 19.81
C SER A 215 18.32 -8.98 21.11
N LYS A 216 19.03 -9.83 21.86
CA LYS A 216 18.58 -10.41 23.13
C LYS A 216 18.70 -9.45 24.32
N PHE A 217 19.37 -8.32 24.17
CA PHE A 217 19.57 -7.33 25.23
C PHE A 217 18.68 -6.11 25.02
N GLY A 218 18.01 -5.67 26.09
CA GLY A 218 17.15 -4.48 26.06
C GLY A 218 15.94 -4.61 25.13
N GLN A 219 15.45 -5.83 24.92
CA GLN A 219 14.40 -6.13 23.95
C GLN A 219 13.11 -5.36 24.23
N ASP A 220 12.70 -5.24 25.50
CA ASP A 220 11.49 -4.50 25.88
C ASP A 220 11.57 -3.02 25.46
N GLN A 221 12.67 -2.33 25.80
CA GLN A 221 12.86 -0.93 25.43
C GLN A 221 12.94 -0.72 23.92
N ARG A 222 13.60 -1.64 23.21
CA ARG A 222 13.69 -1.63 21.74
C ARG A 222 12.33 -1.81 21.08
N ASN A 223 11.55 -2.78 21.57
CA ASN A 223 10.19 -3.05 21.12
C ASN A 223 9.28 -1.84 21.31
N GLU A 224 9.43 -1.10 22.42
CA GLU A 224 8.70 0.15 22.63
C GLU A 224 9.06 1.24 21.63
N ILE A 225 10.34 1.39 21.29
CA ILE A 225 10.80 2.35 20.28
C ILE A 225 10.23 1.97 18.90
N ILE A 226 10.39 0.71 18.49
CA ILE A 226 9.94 0.22 17.19
C ILE A 226 8.44 0.37 17.04
N SER A 227 7.66 -0.12 18.01
CA SER A 227 6.19 0.00 17.96
C SER A 227 5.72 1.45 17.93
N SER A 228 6.39 2.36 18.65
CA SER A 228 6.05 3.79 18.63
C SER A 228 6.31 4.42 17.26
N VAL A 229 7.46 4.12 16.64
CA VAL A 229 7.80 4.61 15.30
C VAL A 229 6.82 4.06 14.25
N CYS A 230 6.53 2.76 14.29
CA CYS A 230 5.54 2.14 13.40
C CYS A 230 4.14 2.73 13.59
N HIS A 231 3.72 2.98 14.84
CA HIS A 231 2.42 3.58 15.11
C HIS A 231 2.31 5.00 14.55
N MET A 232 3.35 5.84 14.70
CA MET A 232 3.38 7.18 14.10
C MET A 232 3.35 7.12 12.56
N ASN A 233 4.05 6.16 11.97
CA ASN A 233 3.97 5.89 10.52
C ASN A 233 2.54 5.53 10.11
N ARG A 234 1.88 4.62 10.84
CA ARG A 234 0.50 4.21 10.58
C ARG A 234 -0.49 5.37 10.67
N ILE A 235 -0.36 6.22 11.69
CA ILE A 235 -1.24 7.39 11.86
C ILE A 235 -1.13 8.33 10.66
N ILE A 236 0.09 8.66 10.25
CA ILE A 236 0.30 9.57 9.12
C ILE A 236 -0.19 8.93 7.82
N TYR A 237 0.05 7.63 7.64
CA TYR A 237 -0.51 6.87 6.52
C TYR A 237 -2.03 6.93 6.46
N ASP A 238 -2.72 6.68 7.58
CA ASP A 238 -4.18 6.70 7.62
C ASP A 238 -4.72 8.11 7.34
N LEU A 239 -4.04 9.16 7.83
CA LEU A 239 -4.38 10.56 7.54
C LEU A 239 -4.18 10.90 6.04
N THR A 240 -3.06 10.48 5.44
CA THR A 240 -2.81 10.67 4.00
C THR A 240 -3.83 9.92 3.16
N HIS A 241 -4.12 8.67 3.50
CA HIS A 241 -5.12 7.87 2.82
C HIS A 241 -6.51 8.53 2.87
N GLU A 242 -6.87 9.12 4.00
CA GLU A 242 -8.16 9.79 4.17
C GLU A 242 -8.24 11.15 3.45
N PHE A 243 -7.27 12.03 3.70
CA PHE A 243 -7.41 13.47 3.40
C PHE A 243 -6.77 13.91 2.09
N VAL A 244 -6.08 13.03 1.35
CA VAL A 244 -5.69 13.34 -0.03
C VAL A 244 -6.92 13.16 -0.93
N GLU A 245 -7.31 14.22 -1.63
CA GLU A 245 -8.55 14.26 -2.44
C GLU A 245 -8.28 14.01 -3.95
N ASP A 246 -7.02 13.88 -4.39
CA ASP A 246 -6.64 13.86 -5.81
C ASP A 246 -6.04 12.52 -6.31
N GLY A 247 -5.86 12.42 -7.63
CA GLY A 247 -5.16 11.30 -8.30
C GLY A 247 -3.66 11.19 -7.99
N SER A 248 -3.13 12.01 -7.07
CA SER A 248 -1.76 11.89 -6.57
C SER A 248 -1.66 11.03 -5.31
N LYS A 249 -2.79 10.68 -4.66
CA LYS A 249 -2.85 9.79 -3.48
C LYS A 249 -2.02 8.53 -3.69
N SER A 250 -2.21 7.91 -4.84
CA SER A 250 -1.48 6.75 -5.34
C SER A 250 0.03 6.95 -5.29
N LYS A 251 0.53 8.00 -5.94
CA LYS A 251 1.96 8.33 -5.99
C LYS A 251 2.52 8.66 -4.60
N GLN A 252 1.71 9.32 -3.78
CA GLN A 252 2.04 9.72 -2.42
C GLN A 252 2.13 8.53 -1.45
N LEU A 253 1.15 7.61 -1.46
CA LEU A 253 1.15 6.42 -0.62
C LEU A 253 2.12 5.37 -1.14
N LEU A 254 2.34 5.36 -2.47
CA LEU A 254 3.37 4.59 -3.09
C LEU A 254 4.70 5.08 -2.55
N ILE A 255 5.19 6.29 -2.86
CA ILE A 255 6.51 6.80 -2.42
C ILE A 255 6.49 7.22 -0.93
N TRP A 256 6.55 6.23 -0.04
CA TRP A 256 6.52 6.43 1.41
C TRP A 256 7.93 6.63 1.98
N PRO A 257 8.12 7.52 2.98
CA PRO A 257 9.40 7.64 3.68
C PRO A 257 9.87 6.29 4.24
N CYS A 258 11.11 5.93 3.94
CA CYS A 258 11.75 4.69 4.37
C CYS A 258 12.81 5.00 5.42
N ILE A 259 13.01 4.07 6.35
CA ILE A 259 14.18 4.12 7.23
C ILE A 259 15.37 3.49 6.51
N GLU A 260 16.51 4.17 6.54
CA GLU A 260 17.76 3.62 5.99
C GLU A 260 18.54 2.91 7.09
N VAL A 261 18.85 1.64 6.85
CA VAL A 261 19.57 0.77 7.78
C VAL A 261 20.62 0.00 6.99
N ASP A 262 21.90 0.26 7.28
CA ASP A 262 23.03 -0.42 6.61
C ASP A 262 22.98 -0.34 5.07
N GLY A 263 22.48 0.78 4.53
CA GLY A 263 22.29 1.01 3.08
C GLY A 263 21.00 0.42 2.50
N GLU A 264 20.20 -0.31 3.28
CA GLU A 264 18.89 -0.81 2.89
C GLU A 264 17.79 0.22 3.24
N LYS A 265 16.93 0.56 2.28
CA LYS A 265 15.74 1.40 2.50
C LYS A 265 14.54 0.52 2.85
N ILE A 266 14.06 0.63 4.08
CA ILE A 266 13.00 -0.21 4.64
C ILE A 266 11.71 0.59 4.79
N ASP A 267 10.64 0.11 4.15
CA ASP A 267 9.29 0.65 4.33
C ASP A 267 8.66 0.06 5.60
N LEU A 268 8.57 0.87 6.67
CA LEU A 268 8.07 0.40 7.97
C LEU A 268 6.61 -0.06 7.98
N LEU A 269 5.81 0.35 6.98
CA LEU A 269 4.41 -0.05 6.90
C LEU A 269 4.26 -1.42 6.23
N ARG A 270 5.14 -1.74 5.27
CA ARG A 270 4.97 -2.89 4.37
C ARG A 270 6.04 -3.96 4.53
N ASP A 271 7.14 -3.67 5.21
CA ASP A 271 8.20 -4.64 5.43
C ASP A 271 7.72 -5.79 6.32
N ALA A 272 7.74 -6.99 5.75
CA ALA A 272 7.15 -8.12 6.42
C ALA A 272 7.95 -8.64 7.62
N ARG A 273 9.25 -8.31 7.73
CA ARG A 273 10.06 -8.61 8.93
C ARG A 273 9.60 -7.74 10.11
N ILE A 274 9.24 -6.48 9.83
CA ILE A 274 8.67 -5.57 10.82
C ILE A 274 7.27 -6.03 11.20
N ALA A 275 6.43 -6.38 10.22
CA ALA A 275 5.08 -6.88 10.48
C ALA A 275 5.08 -8.15 11.35
N GLU A 276 6.02 -9.06 11.14
CA GLU A 276 6.22 -10.24 11.98
C GLU A 276 6.53 -9.87 13.44
N GLY A 277 7.51 -8.98 13.66
CA GLY A 277 7.85 -8.51 15.01
C GLY A 277 6.68 -7.80 15.71
N LEU A 278 5.92 -6.97 15.00
CA LEU A 278 4.74 -6.31 15.55
C LEU A 278 3.63 -7.31 15.90
N ARG A 279 3.42 -8.35 15.09
CA ARG A 279 2.45 -9.41 15.36
C ARG A 279 2.80 -10.22 16.62
N GLU A 280 4.08 -10.52 16.85
CA GLU A 280 4.53 -11.16 18.10
C GLU A 280 4.20 -10.32 19.35
N MET A 281 4.07 -9.00 19.18
CA MET A 281 3.67 -8.06 20.23
C MET A 281 2.15 -7.79 20.29
N GLY A 282 1.34 -8.38 19.39
CA GLY A 282 -0.09 -8.07 19.26
C GLY A 282 -0.36 -6.63 18.78
N MET A 283 0.54 -6.11 17.93
CA MET A 283 0.51 -4.74 17.39
C MET A 283 0.50 -4.71 15.87
N GLU A 284 0.02 -5.77 15.22
CA GLU A 284 -0.02 -5.92 13.77
C GLU A 284 -0.80 -4.81 13.03
N GLN A 285 -1.69 -4.09 13.74
CA GLN A 285 -2.44 -2.95 13.21
C GLN A 285 -1.57 -1.73 12.85
N TYR A 286 -0.30 -1.69 13.28
CA TYR A 286 0.63 -0.62 12.93
C TYR A 286 1.31 -0.82 11.56
N CYS A 287 1.09 -1.95 10.90
CA CYS A 287 1.52 -2.19 9.52
C CYS A 287 0.34 -2.17 8.55
N VAL A 288 0.65 -2.10 7.27
CA VAL A 288 -0.27 -2.40 6.18
C VAL A 288 -0.08 -3.88 5.87
N GLN A 289 -0.99 -4.71 6.39
CA GLN A 289 -0.88 -6.15 6.23
C GLN A 289 -1.19 -6.54 4.77
N PRO A 290 -0.36 -7.38 4.14
CA PRO A 290 -0.77 -8.09 2.94
C PRO A 290 -2.08 -8.83 3.23
N TRP A 291 -3.07 -8.68 2.35
CA TRP A 291 -4.28 -9.47 2.45
C TRP A 291 -4.25 -10.56 1.40
N SER A 292 -4.93 -11.64 1.72
CA SER A 292 -4.86 -12.83 0.93
C SER A 292 -6.29 -13.31 0.70
N PHE A 293 -6.68 -13.46 -0.56
CA PHE A 293 -8.07 -13.69 -0.97
C PHE A 293 -8.18 -14.90 -1.90
N SER A 294 -9.41 -15.24 -2.30
CA SER A 294 -9.80 -16.44 -3.07
C SER A 294 -9.63 -17.82 -2.41
N GLN A 295 -9.33 -17.89 -1.10
CA GLN A 295 -9.29 -19.15 -0.34
C GLN A 295 -10.57 -19.48 0.45
N LYS A 296 -11.42 -18.50 0.72
CA LYS A 296 -12.59 -18.64 1.60
C LYS A 296 -13.83 -18.17 0.86
N GLY A 297 -14.67 -19.13 0.47
CA GLY A 297 -15.86 -18.87 -0.34
C GLY A 297 -16.57 -20.15 -0.75
N LYS A 298 -17.71 -20.02 -1.44
CA LYS A 298 -18.37 -21.14 -2.14
C LYS A 298 -17.43 -21.73 -3.21
N GLU A 299 -17.66 -22.96 -3.69
CA GLU A 299 -16.80 -23.59 -4.71
C GLU A 299 -16.57 -22.68 -5.94
N GLU A 300 -17.58 -21.93 -6.36
CA GLU A 300 -17.51 -20.97 -7.48
C GLU A 300 -16.58 -19.76 -7.26
N GLU A 301 -16.19 -19.47 -6.01
CA GLU A 301 -15.33 -18.35 -5.62
C GLU A 301 -13.86 -18.77 -5.41
N GLN A 302 -13.58 -20.08 -5.47
CA GLN A 302 -12.25 -20.64 -5.27
C GLN A 302 -11.53 -20.76 -6.61
N LEU A 303 -10.27 -20.34 -6.66
CA LEU A 303 -9.47 -20.40 -7.88
C LEU A 303 -8.85 -21.78 -8.05
N GLU A 304 -9.08 -22.39 -9.22
CA GLU A 304 -8.56 -23.72 -9.56
C GLU A 304 -7.11 -23.68 -10.00
N GLN A 305 -6.70 -22.73 -10.85
CA GLN A 305 -5.34 -22.47 -11.35
C GLN A 305 -5.19 -21.02 -11.85
N ILE A 306 -4.45 -20.20 -11.10
CA ILE A 306 -4.08 -18.85 -11.54
C ILE A 306 -3.08 -18.96 -12.70
N GLN A 307 -3.50 -18.53 -13.89
CA GLN A 307 -2.65 -18.49 -15.08
C GLN A 307 -2.13 -17.07 -15.36
N SER A 308 -3.02 -16.08 -15.24
CA SER A 308 -2.66 -14.67 -15.45
C SER A 308 -3.53 -13.72 -14.64
N ILE A 309 -3.01 -12.51 -14.39
CA ILE A 309 -3.69 -11.44 -13.67
C ILE A 309 -3.52 -10.14 -14.45
N ALA A 310 -4.62 -9.42 -14.62
CA ALA A 310 -4.64 -8.03 -15.08
C ALA A 310 -5.49 -7.18 -14.14
N ILE A 311 -5.30 -5.86 -14.20
CA ILE A 311 -6.05 -4.91 -13.38
C ILE A 311 -6.62 -3.83 -14.30
N ASN A 312 -7.89 -3.52 -14.11
CA ASN A 312 -8.57 -2.45 -14.86
C ASN A 312 -8.42 -1.10 -14.16
N THR A 313 -8.86 -0.02 -14.80
CA THR A 313 -8.79 1.34 -14.25
C THR A 313 -9.63 1.52 -12.98
N LYS A 314 -10.59 0.62 -12.74
CA LYS A 314 -11.36 0.53 -11.50
C LYS A 314 -10.65 -0.28 -10.41
N GLY A 315 -9.40 -0.70 -10.57
CA GLY A 315 -8.67 -1.49 -9.58
C GLY A 315 -9.25 -2.88 -9.34
N GLN A 316 -10.12 -3.38 -10.22
CA GLN A 316 -10.66 -4.73 -10.14
C GLN A 316 -9.63 -5.72 -10.68
N PHE A 317 -9.47 -6.85 -10.00
CA PHE A 317 -8.55 -7.90 -10.39
C PHE A 317 -9.25 -8.85 -11.37
N ILE A 318 -8.73 -8.94 -12.59
CA ILE A 318 -9.22 -9.83 -13.64
C ILE A 318 -8.25 -10.99 -13.74
N VAL A 319 -8.70 -12.16 -13.33
CA VAL A 319 -7.85 -13.32 -13.08
C VAL A 319 -8.23 -14.44 -14.03
N GLY A 320 -7.28 -14.84 -14.87
CA GLY A 320 -7.39 -16.06 -15.66
C GLY A 320 -7.22 -17.28 -14.77
N ASP A 321 -8.31 -18.04 -14.63
CA ASP A 321 -8.36 -19.32 -13.91
C ASP A 321 -8.20 -20.50 -14.89
N GLN A 322 -8.42 -21.76 -14.49
CA GLN A 322 -8.28 -22.91 -15.39
C GLN A 322 -9.31 -22.92 -16.54
N SER A 323 -10.55 -22.53 -16.27
CA SER A 323 -11.68 -22.63 -17.22
C SER A 323 -12.51 -21.34 -17.35
N THR A 324 -12.24 -20.35 -16.49
CA THR A 324 -12.99 -19.10 -16.40
C THR A 324 -12.07 -17.90 -16.20
N ILE A 325 -12.62 -16.71 -16.42
CA ILE A 325 -12.05 -15.45 -15.99
C ILE A 325 -12.85 -14.94 -14.82
N ASN A 326 -12.21 -14.79 -13.67
CA ASN A 326 -12.83 -14.33 -12.43
C ASN A 326 -12.49 -12.87 -12.19
N VAL A 327 -13.50 -12.08 -11.80
CA VAL A 327 -13.36 -10.65 -11.50
C VAL A 327 -13.54 -10.44 -10.02
N PHE A 328 -12.57 -9.80 -9.38
CA PHE A 328 -12.62 -9.41 -7.97
C PHE A 328 -12.60 -7.89 -7.84
N ASP A 329 -13.23 -7.36 -6.80
CA ASP A 329 -13.08 -5.96 -6.45
C ASP A 329 -11.68 -5.65 -5.88
N ARG A 330 -11.41 -4.37 -5.66
CA ARG A 330 -10.15 -3.86 -5.10
C ARG A 330 -9.78 -4.46 -3.74
N ARG A 331 -10.77 -4.99 -3.01
CA ARG A 331 -10.61 -5.59 -1.68
C ARG A 331 -10.48 -7.11 -1.74
N GLY A 332 -10.52 -7.69 -2.95
CA GLY A 332 -10.44 -9.13 -3.17
C GLY A 332 -11.77 -9.87 -3.01
N ASN A 333 -12.91 -9.16 -2.99
CA ASN A 333 -14.23 -9.82 -3.00
C ASN A 333 -14.59 -10.24 -4.42
N PHE A 334 -15.14 -11.45 -4.57
CA PHE A 334 -15.60 -11.94 -5.87
C PHE A 334 -16.78 -11.10 -6.38
N LEU A 335 -16.75 -10.74 -7.66
CA LEU A 335 -17.80 -9.96 -8.33
C LEU A 335 -18.54 -10.78 -9.39
N SER A 336 -17.80 -11.40 -10.30
CA SER A 336 -18.36 -12.15 -11.43
C SER A 336 -17.35 -13.10 -12.06
N SER A 337 -17.84 -13.99 -12.91
CA SER A 337 -17.04 -14.89 -13.72
C SER A 337 -17.61 -14.99 -15.15
N PHE A 338 -16.75 -15.16 -16.15
CA PHE A 338 -17.13 -15.33 -17.55
C PHE A 338 -16.09 -16.17 -18.31
N SER A 339 -16.47 -16.70 -19.48
CA SER A 339 -15.58 -17.56 -20.29
C SER A 339 -15.61 -17.20 -21.78
N PRO A 340 -14.50 -17.37 -22.51
CA PRO A 340 -14.47 -17.30 -23.96
C PRO A 340 -15.49 -18.26 -24.63
N PRO A 341 -16.26 -17.81 -25.63
CA PRO A 341 -17.17 -18.68 -26.37
C PRO A 341 -16.46 -19.86 -27.05
N GLY A 342 -16.96 -21.08 -26.81
CA GLY A 342 -16.54 -22.28 -27.53
C GLY A 342 -15.30 -23.00 -27.00
N TYR A 343 -14.73 -22.57 -25.87
CA TYR A 343 -13.58 -23.21 -25.24
C TYR A 343 -13.86 -23.50 -23.75
N ASN A 344 -13.48 -24.70 -23.30
CA ASN A 344 -13.58 -25.16 -21.90
C ASN A 344 -12.26 -24.97 -21.11
N VAL A 345 -11.31 -24.24 -21.69
CA VAL A 345 -10.02 -23.91 -21.08
C VAL A 345 -9.93 -22.40 -21.10
N ALA A 346 -9.62 -21.77 -19.97
CA ALA A 346 -9.43 -20.34 -19.93
C ALA A 346 -8.19 -19.95 -20.75
N GLY A 347 -8.14 -18.69 -21.15
CA GLY A 347 -6.95 -18.16 -21.80
C GLY A 347 -5.77 -18.09 -20.84
N GLU A 348 -4.63 -18.60 -21.30
CA GLU A 348 -3.36 -18.58 -20.56
C GLU A 348 -2.92 -17.15 -20.22
N TYR A 349 -3.36 -16.16 -21.01
CA TYR A 349 -2.96 -14.77 -20.87
C TYR A 349 -4.15 -13.81 -20.93
N VAL A 350 -4.23 -12.92 -19.94
CA VAL A 350 -5.20 -11.85 -19.82
C VAL A 350 -4.48 -10.50 -19.83
N ALA A 351 -4.98 -9.55 -20.62
CA ALA A 351 -4.55 -8.16 -20.60
C ALA A 351 -5.75 -7.21 -20.65
N VAL A 352 -5.57 -5.98 -20.20
CA VAL A 352 -6.65 -4.97 -20.09
C VAL A 352 -6.13 -3.65 -20.65
N ASP A 353 -6.96 -2.95 -21.43
CA ASP A 353 -6.65 -1.63 -21.96
C ASP A 353 -7.19 -0.48 -21.09
N HIS A 354 -6.83 0.77 -21.40
CA HIS A 354 -7.32 1.95 -20.66
C HIS A 354 -8.84 2.18 -20.75
N ALA A 355 -9.52 1.54 -21.70
CA ALA A 355 -10.98 1.57 -21.80
C ALA A 355 -11.64 0.39 -21.05
N ASP A 356 -10.87 -0.31 -20.22
CA ASP A 356 -11.25 -1.50 -19.46
C ASP A 356 -11.70 -2.69 -20.35
N ASN A 357 -11.35 -2.71 -21.64
CA ASN A 357 -11.60 -3.89 -22.48
C ASN A 357 -10.63 -5.00 -22.08
N VAL A 358 -11.14 -6.23 -22.02
CA VAL A 358 -10.38 -7.41 -21.60
C VAL A 358 -10.01 -8.24 -22.82
N TYR A 359 -8.71 -8.54 -22.95
CA TYR A 359 -8.13 -9.32 -24.03
C TYR A 359 -7.68 -10.66 -23.46
N ILE A 360 -8.19 -11.76 -24.02
CA ILE A 360 -7.91 -13.12 -23.54
C ILE A 360 -7.33 -13.91 -24.70
N LEU A 361 -6.11 -14.42 -24.54
CA LEU A 361 -5.48 -15.26 -25.54
C LEU A 361 -5.67 -16.74 -25.18
N VAL A 362 -6.38 -17.46 -26.05
CA VAL A 362 -6.62 -18.89 -25.93
C VAL A 362 -5.81 -19.62 -27.00
N PRO A 363 -4.92 -20.56 -26.63
CA PRO A 363 -4.28 -21.44 -27.59
C PRO A 363 -5.33 -22.31 -28.31
N ASP A 364 -5.36 -22.29 -29.64
CA ASP A 364 -6.34 -23.04 -30.45
C ASP A 364 -5.71 -24.32 -31.02
N CYS A 365 -4.52 -24.20 -31.61
CA CYS A 365 -3.71 -25.35 -32.00
C CYS A 365 -2.21 -25.01 -31.93
N MET A 366 -1.33 -25.97 -32.27
CA MET A 366 0.14 -25.81 -32.23
C MET A 366 0.71 -24.60 -33.01
N ARG A 367 -0.09 -23.87 -33.81
CA ARG A 367 0.36 -22.76 -34.66
C ARG A 367 -0.57 -21.53 -34.67
N THR A 368 -1.69 -21.60 -33.99
CA THR A 368 -2.67 -20.51 -33.96
C THR A 368 -3.23 -20.37 -32.55
N SER A 369 -3.36 -19.12 -32.14
CA SER A 369 -4.12 -18.75 -30.94
C SER A 369 -5.28 -17.87 -31.37
N VAL A 370 -6.35 -17.88 -30.60
CA VAL A 370 -7.48 -16.98 -30.79
C VAL A 370 -7.43 -15.94 -29.68
N LEU A 371 -7.46 -14.68 -30.07
CA LEU A 371 -7.60 -13.59 -29.13
C LEU A 371 -9.07 -13.17 -29.07
N TYR A 372 -9.64 -13.21 -27.88
CA TYR A 372 -10.99 -12.77 -27.56
C TYR A 372 -10.95 -11.38 -26.95
N VAL A 373 -11.87 -10.51 -27.39
CA VAL A 373 -12.03 -9.16 -26.85
C VAL A 373 -13.39 -9.05 -26.18
N PHE A 374 -13.38 -8.61 -24.93
CA PHE A 374 -14.55 -8.32 -24.13
C PHE A 374 -14.56 -6.84 -23.76
N ASP A 375 -15.74 -6.24 -23.68
CA ASP A 375 -15.88 -4.87 -23.19
C ASP A 375 -15.69 -4.78 -21.66
N ALA A 376 -15.70 -3.55 -21.15
CA ALA A 376 -15.62 -3.24 -19.72
C ALA A 376 -16.78 -3.80 -18.87
N GLN A 377 -17.80 -4.38 -19.48
CA GLN A 377 -18.92 -5.07 -18.83
C GLN A 377 -18.81 -6.60 -19.00
N ALA A 378 -17.66 -7.10 -19.43
CA ALA A 378 -17.40 -8.51 -19.72
C ALA A 378 -18.34 -9.09 -20.79
N LYS A 379 -18.83 -8.27 -21.74
CA LYS A 379 -19.58 -8.76 -22.90
C LYS A 379 -18.62 -9.04 -24.05
N PHE A 380 -18.80 -10.19 -24.68
CA PHE A 380 -18.03 -10.56 -25.87
C PHE A 380 -18.27 -9.55 -27.00
N VAL A 381 -17.19 -8.99 -27.56
CA VAL A 381 -17.24 -8.04 -28.67
C VAL A 381 -16.91 -8.75 -29.98
N HIS A 382 -15.70 -9.30 -30.08
CA HIS A 382 -15.22 -10.05 -31.24
C HIS A 382 -14.02 -10.92 -30.89
N SER A 383 -13.58 -11.74 -31.84
CA SER A 383 -12.36 -12.54 -31.73
C SER A 383 -11.61 -12.57 -33.06
N PHE A 384 -10.30 -12.72 -33.02
CA PHE A 384 -9.48 -12.89 -34.22
C PHE A 384 -8.36 -13.90 -33.99
N ARG A 385 -7.96 -14.58 -35.08
CA ARG A 385 -6.85 -15.53 -35.04
C ARG A 385 -5.52 -14.81 -35.14
N VAL A 386 -4.59 -15.21 -34.29
CA VAL A 386 -3.21 -14.76 -34.28
C VAL A 386 -2.33 -15.93 -34.67
N SER A 387 -1.48 -15.72 -35.68
CA SER A 387 -0.50 -16.71 -36.13
C SER A 387 0.71 -16.65 -35.22
N THR A 388 1.06 -17.77 -34.57
CA THR A 388 2.28 -17.90 -33.77
C THR A 388 3.48 -18.39 -34.61
N GLY A 389 3.35 -18.37 -35.94
CA GLY A 389 4.42 -18.73 -36.88
C GLY A 389 4.57 -20.25 -37.13
N ARG A 390 5.44 -20.62 -38.09
CA ARG A 390 5.71 -22.04 -38.41
C ARG A 390 6.64 -22.63 -37.35
N ARG A 391 6.20 -23.72 -36.69
CA ARG A 391 6.96 -24.63 -35.81
C ARG A 391 8.10 -23.95 -35.04
N GLY A 392 7.86 -23.67 -33.77
CA GLY A 392 8.94 -23.37 -32.83
C GLY A 392 8.83 -22.04 -32.14
N TYR A 393 7.63 -21.46 -31.95
CA TYR A 393 7.43 -20.37 -31.00
C TYR A 393 6.30 -20.71 -30.02
N LEU A 394 6.50 -20.39 -28.74
CA LEU A 394 5.49 -20.40 -27.68
C LEU A 394 5.18 -18.96 -27.32
N VAL A 395 3.91 -18.67 -27.05
CA VAL A 395 3.53 -17.40 -26.45
C VAL A 395 4.22 -17.29 -25.10
N HIS A 396 4.69 -16.09 -24.78
CA HIS A 396 5.41 -15.80 -23.55
C HIS A 396 4.66 -14.79 -22.69
N SER A 397 4.12 -13.72 -23.27
CA SER A 397 3.27 -12.76 -22.57
C SER A 397 2.31 -12.01 -23.50
N LEU A 398 1.25 -11.46 -22.91
CA LEU A 398 0.27 -10.59 -23.56
C LEU A 398 0.21 -9.25 -22.82
N MET A 399 0.24 -8.15 -23.58
CA MET A 399 0.18 -6.79 -23.06
C MET A 399 -0.68 -5.93 -23.98
N VAL A 400 -1.16 -4.79 -23.47
CA VAL A 400 -1.87 -3.79 -24.27
C VAL A 400 -1.29 -2.42 -23.95
N ASP A 401 -0.95 -1.64 -24.98
CA ASP A 401 -0.41 -0.30 -24.82
C ASP A 401 -1.50 0.76 -24.57
N CYS A 402 -1.09 2.01 -24.40
CA CYS A 402 -2.02 3.11 -24.13
C CYS A 402 -2.93 3.48 -25.31
N ASN A 403 -2.54 3.14 -26.55
CA ASN A 403 -3.35 3.29 -27.76
C ASN A 403 -4.33 2.11 -27.91
N GLY A 404 -4.15 1.07 -27.10
CA GLY A 404 -4.88 -0.19 -27.12
C GLY A 404 -4.41 -1.14 -28.24
N ASN A 405 -3.18 -0.99 -28.71
CA ASN A 405 -2.53 -2.02 -29.52
C ASN A 405 -2.18 -3.20 -28.63
N VAL A 406 -2.37 -4.41 -29.15
CA VAL A 406 -2.06 -5.64 -28.46
C VAL A 406 -0.63 -6.05 -28.79
N LEU A 407 0.20 -6.23 -27.76
CA LEU A 407 1.56 -6.73 -27.89
C LEU A 407 1.60 -8.17 -27.40
N MET A 408 2.05 -9.08 -28.26
CA MET A 408 2.21 -10.49 -27.95
C MET A 408 3.68 -10.87 -28.10
N SER A 409 4.32 -11.22 -26.97
CA SER A 409 5.68 -11.72 -26.98
C SER A 409 5.68 -13.24 -27.19
N MET A 410 6.62 -13.71 -28.00
CA MET A 410 6.76 -15.11 -28.38
C MET A 410 8.23 -15.50 -28.32
N ARG A 411 8.51 -16.65 -27.71
CA ARG A 411 9.86 -17.20 -27.60
C ARG A 411 9.99 -18.48 -28.41
N THR A 412 11.20 -18.79 -28.84
CA THR A 412 11.45 -20.05 -29.55
C THR A 412 11.14 -21.29 -28.69
N ASN A 413 10.61 -22.36 -29.30
CA ASN A 413 10.19 -23.62 -28.69
C ASN A 413 11.07 -24.76 -29.22
N TYR A 414 12.09 -25.14 -28.45
CA TYR A 414 13.06 -26.17 -28.83
C TYR A 414 12.75 -27.51 -28.15
N GLY A 415 11.64 -28.13 -28.54
CA GLY A 415 11.28 -29.47 -28.05
C GLY A 415 12.01 -30.65 -28.72
N ASP A 416 12.81 -30.44 -29.78
CA ASP A 416 13.24 -31.57 -30.63
C ASP A 416 14.52 -31.38 -31.48
N CYS A 417 15.54 -30.60 -31.07
CA CYS A 417 16.73 -30.38 -31.92
C CYS A 417 18.06 -30.33 -31.15
N SER A 418 19.00 -31.19 -31.54
CA SER A 418 20.34 -31.41 -30.97
C SER A 418 21.42 -30.40 -31.42
N ARG A 419 21.10 -29.10 -31.51
CA ARG A 419 22.11 -28.04 -31.78
C ARG A 419 21.95 -26.85 -30.82
N PRO A 420 23.06 -26.24 -30.35
CA PRO A 420 22.98 -24.99 -29.59
C PRO A 420 22.55 -23.89 -30.54
N LYS A 421 21.35 -23.32 -30.33
CA LYS A 421 20.80 -22.23 -31.14
C LYS A 421 20.32 -21.12 -30.23
N ILE A 422 20.65 -19.89 -30.61
CA ILE A 422 20.31 -18.66 -29.91
C ILE A 422 18.78 -18.62 -29.73
N GLU A 423 18.33 -18.48 -28.47
CA GLU A 423 16.92 -18.24 -28.18
C GLU A 423 16.55 -16.84 -28.66
N SER A 424 15.56 -16.70 -29.55
CA SER A 424 15.04 -15.40 -29.97
C SER A 424 13.69 -15.12 -29.31
N LEU A 425 13.52 -13.86 -28.88
CA LEU A 425 12.25 -13.30 -28.46
C LEU A 425 11.73 -12.41 -29.59
N ARG A 426 10.47 -12.60 -29.97
CA ARG A 426 9.78 -11.77 -30.95
C ARG A 426 8.55 -11.15 -30.31
N VAL A 427 8.30 -9.87 -30.55
CA VAL A 427 7.07 -9.20 -30.12
C VAL A 427 6.28 -8.76 -31.34
N GLU A 428 5.08 -9.31 -31.50
CA GLU A 428 4.13 -8.90 -32.53
C GLU A 428 3.22 -7.81 -31.96
N VAL A 429 3.15 -6.67 -32.65
CA VAL A 429 2.28 -5.53 -32.33
C VAL A 429 1.08 -5.59 -33.26
N LEU A 430 -0.11 -5.72 -32.69
CA LEU A 430 -1.37 -5.87 -33.40
C LEU A 430 -2.30 -4.71 -33.07
N SER A 431 -3.09 -4.27 -34.04
CA SER A 431 -4.22 -3.36 -33.78
C SER A 431 -5.33 -4.08 -33.00
N LYS A 432 -6.28 -3.32 -32.45
CA LYS A 432 -7.50 -3.82 -31.78
C LYS A 432 -8.33 -4.79 -32.64
N SER A 433 -8.22 -4.65 -33.95
CA SER A 433 -8.93 -5.50 -34.93
C SER A 433 -8.11 -6.73 -35.36
N GLY A 434 -6.91 -6.92 -34.81
CA GLY A 434 -6.04 -8.06 -35.10
C GLY A 434 -5.11 -7.91 -36.30
N TYR A 435 -5.11 -6.75 -36.97
CA TYR A 435 -4.14 -6.48 -38.03
C TYR A 435 -2.75 -6.30 -37.44
N ARG A 436 -1.77 -7.03 -37.96
CA ARG A 436 -0.36 -6.85 -37.60
C ARG A 436 0.12 -5.48 -38.06
N LEU A 437 0.57 -4.69 -37.09
CA LEU A 437 1.17 -3.37 -37.29
C LEU A 437 2.69 -3.51 -37.45
N ARG A 438 3.33 -4.28 -36.57
CA ARG A 438 4.80 -4.42 -36.52
C ARG A 438 5.22 -5.75 -35.88
N SER A 439 6.44 -6.19 -36.20
CA SER A 439 7.15 -7.27 -35.51
C SER A 439 8.50 -6.73 -35.03
N ILE A 440 8.83 -6.94 -33.76
CA ILE A 440 10.09 -6.53 -33.14
C ILE A 440 10.86 -7.80 -32.79
N ASP A 441 12.03 -8.01 -33.40
CA ASP A 441 12.92 -9.12 -33.07
C ASP A 441 13.94 -8.65 -32.02
N VAL A 442 13.99 -9.34 -30.89
CA VAL A 442 14.77 -8.94 -29.71
C VAL A 442 15.92 -9.91 -29.52
N SER A 443 17.13 -9.37 -29.40
CA SER A 443 18.34 -10.14 -29.13
C SER A 443 18.60 -10.14 -27.61
N CYS A 444 18.16 -11.17 -26.89
CA CYS A 444 18.47 -11.33 -25.46
C CYS A 444 19.20 -12.68 -25.20
N GLY A 445 20.02 -12.73 -24.14
CA GLY A 445 20.86 -13.89 -23.77
C GLY A 445 20.09 -15.17 -23.38
N GLY A 446 18.76 -15.12 -23.39
CA GLY A 446 17.85 -16.26 -23.19
C GLY A 446 16.40 -15.78 -23.22
N ALA A 447 15.68 -16.01 -24.33
CA ALA A 447 14.30 -15.55 -24.51
C ALA A 447 13.32 -16.10 -23.45
N THR A 448 13.65 -17.25 -22.85
CA THR A 448 12.88 -17.85 -21.75
C THR A 448 12.91 -17.04 -20.46
N SER A 449 13.93 -16.20 -20.26
CA SER A 449 14.17 -15.43 -19.05
C SER A 449 13.87 -13.93 -19.22
N CYS A 450 13.37 -13.52 -20.40
CA CYS A 450 13.08 -12.12 -20.71
C CYS A 450 11.67 -11.75 -20.18
N LEU A 451 11.54 -10.67 -19.41
CA LEU A 451 10.27 -10.17 -18.88
C LEU A 451 9.82 -8.94 -19.68
N CYS A 452 8.56 -8.89 -20.10
CA CYS A 452 8.07 -7.79 -20.95
C CYS A 452 7.00 -6.95 -20.24
N THR A 453 7.08 -5.63 -20.40
CA THR A 453 6.01 -4.69 -20.08
C THR A 453 5.96 -3.60 -21.15
N THR A 454 4.86 -2.86 -21.21
CA THR A 454 4.73 -1.67 -22.08
C THR A 454 4.37 -0.45 -21.24
N GLY A 455 4.74 0.73 -21.74
CA GLY A 455 4.42 2.03 -21.16
C GLY A 455 4.98 3.14 -22.04
N GLU A 456 4.32 4.31 -22.07
CA GLU A 456 4.84 5.50 -22.78
C GLU A 456 5.18 5.26 -24.27
N GLY A 457 4.38 4.45 -24.98
CA GLY A 457 4.64 4.11 -26.39
C GLY A 457 5.88 3.23 -26.60
N ARG A 458 6.40 2.61 -25.52
CA ARG A 458 7.60 1.78 -25.52
C ARG A 458 7.32 0.36 -25.04
N LEU A 459 8.16 -0.54 -25.52
CA LEU A 459 8.28 -1.92 -25.08
C LEU A 459 9.55 -2.03 -24.24
N PHE A 460 9.38 -2.44 -22.99
CA PHE A 460 10.47 -2.68 -22.05
C PHE A 460 10.68 -4.18 -21.87
N ILE A 461 11.93 -4.62 -21.96
CA ILE A 461 12.31 -6.03 -21.87
C ILE A 461 13.46 -6.17 -20.89
N LEU A 462 13.21 -6.84 -19.77
CA LEU A 462 14.23 -7.14 -18.76
C LEU A 462 14.78 -8.54 -19.02
N ALA A 463 16.05 -8.63 -19.42
CA ALA A 463 16.78 -9.89 -19.51
C ALA A 463 17.23 -10.33 -18.10
N GLN A 464 16.61 -11.37 -17.54
CA GLN A 464 16.81 -11.77 -16.15
C GLN A 464 18.24 -12.23 -15.83
N GLN A 465 18.93 -12.88 -16.77
CA GLN A 465 20.26 -13.47 -16.50
C GLN A 465 21.31 -12.42 -16.17
N ASP A 466 21.22 -11.27 -16.85
CA ASP A 466 22.18 -10.18 -16.71
C ASP A 466 21.55 -8.95 -16.03
N SER A 467 20.25 -9.01 -15.68
CA SER A 467 19.47 -7.90 -15.12
C SER A 467 19.56 -6.62 -15.96
N ILE A 468 19.52 -6.75 -17.28
CA ILE A 468 19.60 -5.63 -18.25
C ILE A 468 18.22 -5.30 -18.79
N LEU A 469 17.82 -4.03 -18.71
CA LEU A 469 16.61 -3.50 -19.30
C LEU A 469 16.89 -2.94 -20.70
N HIS A 470 16.19 -3.50 -21.67
CA HIS A 470 16.14 -3.05 -23.06
C HIS A 470 14.85 -2.25 -23.29
N SER A 471 14.92 -1.21 -24.13
CA SER A 471 13.81 -0.31 -24.44
C SER A 471 13.71 -0.13 -25.95
N TYR A 472 12.53 -0.41 -26.50
CA TYR A 472 12.23 -0.29 -27.92
C TYR A 472 11.01 0.62 -28.11
N SER A 473 11.08 1.56 -29.06
CA SER A 473 9.89 2.32 -29.50
C SER A 473 8.89 1.34 -30.11
N ILE A 474 7.59 1.46 -29.80
CA ILE A 474 6.53 0.67 -30.45
C ILE A 474 6.08 1.36 -31.74
N GLU A 475 6.06 2.69 -31.74
CA GLU A 475 5.49 3.53 -32.80
C GLU A 475 6.47 3.77 -33.95
N ASP A 476 7.76 3.91 -33.65
CA ASP A 476 8.77 4.13 -34.68
C ASP A 476 9.16 2.82 -35.36
N ASN A 477 9.23 2.82 -36.69
CA ASN A 477 9.77 1.73 -37.48
C ASN A 477 11.31 1.63 -37.40
N SER A 478 11.95 2.38 -36.51
CA SER A 478 13.36 2.17 -36.22
C SER A 478 13.51 0.95 -35.33
N ASP A 479 14.40 0.04 -35.71
CA ASP A 479 14.91 -0.99 -34.81
C ASP A 479 15.96 -0.40 -33.84
N TYR A 480 15.82 0.91 -33.56
CA TYR A 480 16.70 1.61 -32.65
C TYR A 480 16.33 1.24 -31.23
N GLU A 481 17.22 0.47 -30.62
CA GLU A 481 17.22 0.20 -29.20
C GLU A 481 17.87 1.37 -28.47
N GLU A 482 17.20 1.91 -27.46
CA GLU A 482 17.87 2.83 -26.54
C GLU A 482 18.96 2.09 -25.79
N LYS A 483 19.98 2.83 -25.32
CA LYS A 483 21.10 2.23 -24.59
C LYS A 483 20.57 1.37 -23.43
N PRO A 484 20.89 0.06 -23.39
CA PRO A 484 20.43 -0.81 -22.31
C PRO A 484 20.93 -0.34 -20.95
N ILE A 485 20.10 -0.52 -19.93
CA ILE A 485 20.39 -0.06 -18.57
C ILE A 485 20.47 -1.27 -17.65
N GLN A 486 21.55 -1.36 -16.88
CA GLN A 486 21.73 -2.37 -15.84
C GLN A 486 20.85 -2.03 -14.63
N LEU A 487 20.03 -2.97 -14.17
CA LEU A 487 19.32 -2.83 -12.90
C LEU A 487 20.28 -3.03 -11.72
N GLU A 488 20.13 -2.17 -10.71
CA GLU A 488 20.82 -2.33 -9.43
C GLU A 488 20.24 -3.51 -8.62
N ASN A 489 21.11 -4.32 -8.01
CA ASN A 489 20.76 -5.28 -6.95
C ASN A 489 19.70 -6.35 -7.30
N GLY A 490 19.66 -6.82 -8.54
CA GLY A 490 18.65 -7.78 -9.01
C GLY A 490 19.19 -9.18 -9.32
N THR A 491 18.63 -10.21 -8.68
CA THR A 491 18.71 -11.62 -9.10
C THR A 491 17.32 -12.24 -9.07
N ASP A 492 17.13 -13.34 -9.81
CA ASP A 492 15.91 -14.17 -9.77
C ASP A 492 14.58 -13.43 -10.07
N HIS A 493 14.63 -12.47 -10.99
CA HIS A 493 13.45 -11.75 -11.46
C HIS A 493 12.43 -12.68 -12.13
N CYS A 494 11.17 -12.58 -11.70
CA CYS A 494 10.07 -13.45 -12.14
C CYS A 494 8.95 -12.71 -12.86
N ALA A 495 8.75 -11.42 -12.56
CA ALA A 495 7.77 -10.58 -13.25
C ALA A 495 8.15 -9.10 -13.20
N MET A 496 7.69 -8.34 -14.19
CA MET A 496 7.91 -6.89 -14.26
C MET A 496 6.65 -6.17 -14.74
N LYS A 497 6.37 -5.00 -14.16
CA LYS A 497 5.35 -4.05 -14.64
C LYS A 497 5.89 -2.63 -14.61
N PHE A 498 5.62 -1.88 -15.67
CA PHE A 498 5.83 -0.43 -15.67
C PHE A 498 4.54 0.24 -15.20
N HIS A 499 4.65 1.02 -14.13
CA HIS A 499 3.53 1.73 -13.52
C HIS A 499 3.52 3.18 -14.02
N GLN A 500 2.66 3.43 -15.00
CA GLN A 500 2.62 4.70 -15.73
C GLN A 500 2.36 5.94 -14.85
N PRO A 501 1.46 5.93 -13.85
CA PRO A 501 1.24 7.11 -13.00
C PRO A 501 2.48 7.55 -12.19
N SER A 502 3.37 6.62 -11.84
CA SER A 502 4.58 6.95 -11.08
C SER A 502 5.84 6.98 -11.93
N GLU A 503 5.85 6.48 -13.17
CA GLU A 503 7.04 6.26 -14.00
C GLU A 503 8.07 5.32 -13.31
N HIS A 504 7.58 4.27 -12.64
CA HIS A 504 8.45 3.29 -11.97
C HIS A 504 8.26 1.88 -12.53
N PHE A 505 9.33 1.10 -12.50
CA PHE A 505 9.27 -0.35 -12.72
C PHE A 505 9.07 -1.06 -11.39
N PHE A 506 8.11 -1.96 -11.35
CA PHE A 506 7.96 -2.93 -10.27
C PHE A 506 8.46 -4.27 -10.78
N VAL A 507 9.46 -4.82 -10.08
CA VAL A 507 10.08 -6.09 -10.43
C VAL A 507 9.89 -7.05 -9.28
N LEU A 508 9.20 -8.15 -9.53
CA LEU A 508 9.02 -9.25 -8.60
C LEU A 508 10.19 -10.22 -8.74
N SER A 509 10.91 -10.48 -7.65
CA SER A 509 11.95 -11.52 -7.57
C SER A 509 11.48 -12.66 -6.68
N ALA A 510 11.87 -13.88 -7.02
CA ALA A 510 11.68 -15.07 -6.17
C ALA A 510 12.94 -15.37 -5.36
N LEU A 511 12.77 -15.90 -4.15
CA LEU A 511 13.85 -16.40 -3.27
C LEU A 511 14.86 -15.33 -2.78
N PRO A 512 14.46 -14.42 -1.86
CA PRO A 512 13.15 -14.35 -1.21
C PRO A 512 12.12 -13.60 -2.06
N LEU A 513 10.84 -13.86 -1.80
CA LEU A 513 9.75 -13.22 -2.54
C LEU A 513 9.72 -11.72 -2.21
N ILE A 514 10.08 -10.90 -3.19
CA ILE A 514 10.34 -9.47 -3.02
C ILE A 514 9.79 -8.71 -4.21
N VAL A 515 9.23 -7.52 -3.98
CA VAL A 515 8.95 -6.55 -5.02
C VAL A 515 9.91 -5.37 -4.90
N SER A 516 10.77 -5.19 -5.88
CA SER A 516 11.68 -4.05 -6.00
C SER A 516 11.07 -2.98 -6.89
N MET A 517 11.15 -1.72 -6.46
CA MET A 517 10.64 -0.58 -7.21
C MET A 517 11.82 0.25 -7.73
N TYR A 518 11.92 0.39 -9.05
CA TYR A 518 12.98 1.13 -9.74
C TYR A 518 12.42 2.39 -10.37
N ASN A 519 13.17 3.50 -10.33
CA ASN A 519 12.81 4.70 -11.08
C ASN A 519 13.14 4.53 -12.58
N LYS A 520 12.84 5.55 -13.40
CA LYS A 520 13.15 5.57 -14.84
C LYS A 520 14.64 5.46 -15.19
N ASN A 521 15.53 5.74 -14.23
CA ASN A 521 16.98 5.57 -14.39
C ASN A 521 17.45 4.16 -13.99
N CYS A 522 16.52 3.25 -13.66
CA CYS A 522 16.78 1.90 -13.14
C CYS A 522 17.54 1.87 -11.80
N GLU A 523 17.47 2.96 -11.02
CA GLU A 523 17.99 2.99 -9.64
C GLU A 523 16.94 2.41 -8.70
N CYS A 524 17.38 1.58 -7.75
CA CYS A 524 16.45 0.96 -6.80
C CYS A 524 15.95 2.00 -5.79
N VAL A 525 14.65 2.28 -5.82
CA VAL A 525 14.01 3.23 -4.89
C VAL A 525 13.73 2.55 -3.56
N ARG A 526 13.21 1.33 -3.58
CA ARG A 526 13.03 0.48 -2.39
C ARG A 526 12.73 -0.97 -2.76
N THR A 527 12.73 -1.81 -1.73
CA THR A 527 12.42 -3.24 -1.80
C THR A 527 11.31 -3.58 -0.78
N ILE A 528 10.31 -4.35 -1.19
CA ILE A 528 9.18 -4.78 -0.34
C ILE A 528 9.21 -6.31 -0.22
N PRO A 529 9.66 -6.87 0.91
CA PRO A 529 9.59 -8.31 1.15
C PRO A 529 8.13 -8.76 1.34
N LEU A 530 7.70 -9.73 0.53
CA LEU A 530 6.39 -10.36 0.65
C LEU A 530 6.53 -11.61 1.53
N ASN A 531 6.18 -11.55 2.82
CA ASN A 531 6.16 -12.74 3.68
C ASN A 531 4.90 -13.57 3.41
N VAL A 532 4.94 -14.27 2.29
CA VAL A 532 4.06 -15.38 2.01
C VAL A 532 4.80 -16.57 2.58
N GLY A 533 4.25 -17.21 3.62
CA GLY A 533 4.97 -18.20 4.44
C GLY A 533 5.74 -19.25 3.64
N SER A 534 6.58 -20.05 4.31
CA SER A 534 7.55 -21.03 3.74
C SER A 534 6.98 -22.15 2.83
N GLU A 535 5.74 -22.02 2.41
CA GLU A 535 4.93 -22.97 1.66
C GLU A 535 4.52 -22.46 0.27
N PHE A 536 5.36 -21.78 -0.53
CA PHE A 536 5.06 -21.56 -1.95
C PHE A 536 5.91 -22.44 -2.89
N ASN A 537 5.27 -22.95 -3.95
CA ASN A 537 5.86 -23.86 -4.94
C ASN A 537 6.29 -23.17 -6.23
N GLY A 538 5.85 -21.92 -6.46
CA GLY A 538 6.23 -21.12 -7.61
C GLY A 538 5.27 -19.95 -7.87
N ILE A 539 5.65 -19.10 -8.82
CA ILE A 539 4.88 -17.95 -9.30
C ILE A 539 4.61 -18.18 -10.80
N PRO A 540 3.35 -18.30 -11.24
CA PRO A 540 3.03 -18.34 -12.67
C PRO A 540 3.60 -17.14 -13.43
N THR A 541 4.06 -17.34 -14.66
CA THR A 541 4.75 -16.34 -15.51
C THR A 541 3.91 -15.12 -15.93
N SER A 542 2.71 -14.94 -15.40
CA SER A 542 1.82 -13.80 -15.67
C SER A 542 0.91 -13.44 -14.49
N SER A 543 1.24 -13.85 -13.26
CA SER A 543 0.43 -13.60 -12.06
C SER A 543 0.90 -12.39 -11.24
N PHE A 544 1.34 -11.32 -11.90
CA PHE A 544 1.81 -10.08 -11.24
C PHE A 544 1.17 -8.86 -11.90
N ALA A 545 0.54 -8.02 -11.09
CA ALA A 545 -0.06 -6.77 -11.55
C ALA A 545 0.03 -5.67 -10.50
N VAL A 546 0.04 -4.43 -10.97
CA VAL A 546 0.07 -3.22 -10.16
C VAL A 546 -1.03 -2.29 -10.68
N ASP A 547 -1.91 -1.82 -9.79
CA ASP A 547 -2.97 -0.89 -10.16
C ASP A 547 -2.48 0.56 -10.20
N ASN A 548 -3.32 1.49 -10.64
CA ASN A 548 -2.98 2.92 -10.70
C ASN A 548 -2.69 3.54 -9.32
N ASP A 549 -3.18 2.92 -8.25
CA ASP A 549 -2.98 3.33 -6.87
C ASP A 549 -1.64 2.83 -6.29
N GLY A 550 -0.94 1.97 -7.02
CA GLY A 550 0.29 1.33 -6.57
C GLY A 550 0.05 0.05 -5.75
N HIS A 551 -1.20 -0.43 -5.69
CA HIS A 551 -1.51 -1.72 -5.08
C HIS A 551 -0.96 -2.84 -5.94
N ILE A 552 -0.18 -3.72 -5.31
CA ILE A 552 0.47 -4.85 -5.95
C ILE A 552 -0.35 -6.10 -5.68
N VAL A 553 -0.62 -6.90 -6.71
CA VAL A 553 -1.21 -8.23 -6.55
C VAL A 553 -0.30 -9.29 -7.17
N VAL A 554 -0.06 -10.35 -6.40
CA VAL A 554 0.71 -11.52 -6.80
C VAL A 554 -0.15 -12.77 -6.65
N GLY A 555 -0.28 -13.55 -7.71
CA GLY A 555 -0.86 -14.89 -7.66
C GLY A 555 0.20 -15.92 -7.32
N ILE A 556 -0.03 -16.69 -6.26
CA ILE A 556 0.94 -17.62 -5.69
C ILE A 556 0.32 -19.01 -5.56
N MET A 557 1.13 -20.03 -5.86
CA MET A 557 0.77 -21.43 -5.65
C MET A 557 1.40 -21.94 -4.37
N THR A 558 0.60 -22.41 -3.41
CA THR A 558 1.13 -22.96 -2.15
C THR A 558 1.42 -24.47 -2.22
N LYS A 559 2.23 -24.99 -1.27
CA LYS A 559 2.58 -26.42 -1.14
C LYS A 559 1.37 -27.33 -0.91
N LYS A 560 0.28 -26.81 -0.33
CA LYS A 560 -0.97 -27.55 -0.10
C LYS A 560 -1.89 -27.52 -1.32
N SER A 561 -1.40 -27.07 -2.47
CA SER A 561 -2.17 -26.86 -3.69
C SER A 561 -3.29 -25.82 -3.55
N SER A 562 -3.40 -25.11 -2.42
CA SER A 562 -4.29 -23.96 -2.30
C SER A 562 -3.66 -22.78 -3.02
N LYS A 563 -4.45 -22.11 -3.86
CA LYS A 563 -4.00 -21.01 -4.71
C LYS A 563 -4.56 -19.73 -4.13
N GLN A 564 -3.71 -18.71 -4.09
CA GLN A 564 -4.03 -17.50 -3.37
C GLN A 564 -3.51 -16.29 -4.11
N LEU A 565 -4.36 -15.28 -4.16
CA LEU A 565 -3.96 -13.94 -4.52
C LEU A 565 -3.51 -13.23 -3.24
N VAL A 566 -2.30 -12.68 -3.27
CA VAL A 566 -1.75 -11.85 -2.20
C VAL A 566 -1.69 -10.42 -2.72
N GLY A 567 -2.47 -9.55 -2.11
CA GLY A 567 -2.44 -8.11 -2.33
C GLY A 567 -1.54 -7.42 -1.30
N VAL A 568 -0.75 -6.45 -1.75
CA VAL A 568 -0.02 -5.51 -0.91
C VAL A 568 -0.39 -4.10 -1.33
N VAL A 569 -0.86 -3.31 -0.37
CA VAL A 569 -1.07 -1.86 -0.53
C VAL A 569 0.22 -1.13 -0.24
#